data_AF-A0A2D7NA07-F1
#
_entry.id   AF-A0A2D7NA07-F1
#
_cell.length_a   1.000
_cell.length_b   1.000
_cell.length_c   1.000
_cell.angle_alpha   90.00
_cell.angle_beta   90.00
_cell.angle_gamma   90.00
#
_symmetry.space_group_name_H-M   'P 1'
#
loop_
_entity.id
_entity.type
_entity.pdbx_description
1 polymer ?
#
loop_
_entity_poly.entity_id
_entity_poly.type
_entity_poly.pdbx_seq_one_letter_code
_entity_poly.pdbx_strand_id
1 'polypeptide(L)'
;DSGTIEKKEIIDFLNLSIQYFDHTISLNIDNNQLYNSYNILKFSQNNTHLDVNYLYEMLEGQVAVLSSGYLSTKDSIKLLKNLYSSEIYRQDQNSFMLYPIKKINSFMSKNIINENLVYENKLLCEMLETNTYNIIQKDINNNYRFNPNYINISDLKTALKKYNNQNNLKKLSDEEVNIILNMYENTFNHKSYTGRSSNMFAYEGIGSIYWHMVSKLLLAVQELFFKSVKLNEDKETIQSIGEYYYKVRSGLSADKTPQEYGAFPFDAYSHTPFNSGAKQPGMTGQVKEEIITRIGELGCFVEDGSITFKTELLRLSEFLNNEKEFTYFNILNEKLVKTIKKGELCYTYCQIPVTYRLVNSNQNIKIIQKDKKIVKLTGNKLSKVVSNSIFQRDDSIKEIYVDIPNQSMIF
;
A
#
# COMPACT_ATOMS: atom_id res chain seq x y z
N ASP A 1 3.73 -41.22 10.83
CA ASP A 1 5.08 -40.96 11.36
C ASP A 1 5.49 -39.51 11.10
N SER A 2 5.61 -38.71 12.16
CA SER A 2 6.30 -37.43 12.08
C SER A 2 7.79 -37.68 12.29
N GLY A 3 8.60 -37.49 11.25
CA GLY A 3 10.06 -37.61 11.35
C GLY A 3 10.67 -36.55 12.27
N THR A 4 11.82 -36.86 12.87
CA THR A 4 12.62 -35.91 13.65
C THR A 4 13.51 -35.10 12.70
N ILE A 5 13.60 -33.77 12.91
CA ILE A 5 14.47 -32.84 12.18
C ILE A 5 15.37 -32.08 13.16
N GLU A 6 16.63 -31.84 12.79
CA GLU A 6 17.53 -31.05 13.64
C GLU A 6 17.23 -29.55 13.55
N LYS A 7 17.35 -28.83 14.68
CA LYS A 7 17.22 -27.36 14.70
C LYS A 7 18.16 -26.68 13.70
N LYS A 8 19.36 -27.22 13.52
CA LYS A 8 20.36 -26.69 12.60
C LYS A 8 19.87 -26.71 11.15
N GLU A 9 19.28 -27.83 10.71
CA GLU A 9 18.75 -27.97 9.35
C GLU A 9 17.65 -26.93 9.07
N ILE A 10 16.78 -26.65 10.05
CA ILE A 10 15.77 -25.60 9.93
C ILE A 10 16.42 -24.22 9.75
N ILE A 11 17.42 -23.89 10.59
CA ILE A 11 18.11 -22.59 10.52
C ILE A 11 18.85 -22.44 9.18
N ASP A 12 19.56 -23.48 8.74
CA ASP A 12 20.31 -23.47 7.48
C ASP A 12 19.35 -23.31 6.28
N PHE A 13 18.20 -23.98 6.29
CA PHE A 13 17.15 -23.80 5.29
C PHE A 13 16.57 -22.37 5.28
N LEU A 14 16.28 -21.79 6.44
CA LEU A 14 15.76 -20.42 6.54
C LEU A 14 16.79 -19.40 6.06
N ASN A 15 18.06 -19.56 6.41
CA ASN A 15 19.14 -18.69 5.94
C ASN A 15 19.30 -18.78 4.42
N LEU A 16 19.27 -19.99 3.86
CA LEU A 16 19.30 -20.18 2.42
C LEU A 16 18.09 -19.53 1.74
N SER A 17 16.90 -19.67 2.32
CA SER A 17 15.67 -19.04 1.80
C SER A 17 15.78 -17.52 1.78
N ILE A 18 16.30 -16.91 2.84
CA ILE A 18 16.55 -15.46 2.90
C ILE A 18 17.53 -15.03 1.80
N GLN A 19 18.62 -15.77 1.56
CA GLN A 19 19.57 -15.45 0.49
C GLN A 19 18.90 -15.44 -0.90
N TYR A 20 18.02 -16.41 -1.18
CA TYR A 20 17.26 -16.42 -2.43
C TYR A 20 16.24 -15.27 -2.53
N PHE A 21 15.59 -14.91 -1.43
CA PHE A 21 14.68 -13.75 -1.39
C PHE A 21 15.45 -12.44 -1.62
N ASP A 22 16.55 -12.22 -0.91
CA ASP A 22 17.41 -11.05 -1.05
C ASP A 22 17.97 -10.92 -2.47
N HIS A 23 18.41 -12.03 -3.06
CA HIS A 23 18.85 -12.06 -4.45
C HIS A 23 17.70 -11.68 -5.40
N THR A 24 16.51 -12.26 -5.19
CA THR A 24 15.32 -11.98 -6.00
C THR A 24 14.88 -10.52 -5.88
N ILE A 25 14.91 -9.93 -4.69
CA ILE A 25 14.59 -8.52 -4.47
C ILE A 25 15.61 -7.64 -5.20
N SER A 26 16.91 -7.95 -5.13
CA SER A 26 17.96 -7.15 -5.78
C SER A 26 17.81 -7.05 -7.30
N LEU A 27 17.24 -8.08 -7.93
CA LEU A 27 16.96 -8.13 -9.38
C LEU A 27 15.60 -7.54 -9.78
N ASN A 28 14.72 -7.24 -8.81
CA ASN A 28 13.35 -6.77 -9.05
C ASN A 28 13.23 -5.25 -8.97
N ILE A 29 14.17 -4.52 -9.55
CA ILE A 29 14.16 -3.06 -9.65
C ILE A 29 14.03 -2.62 -11.11
N ASP A 30 13.25 -1.58 -11.37
CA ASP A 30 13.08 -1.01 -12.72
C ASP A 30 14.03 0.16 -13.01
N ASN A 31 13.90 0.72 -14.21
CA ASN A 31 14.73 1.85 -14.66
C ASN A 31 14.45 3.15 -13.90
N ASN A 32 13.27 3.27 -13.29
CA ASN A 32 12.87 4.40 -12.44
C ASN A 32 13.29 4.17 -10.98
N GLN A 33 14.05 3.10 -10.72
CA GLN A 33 14.58 2.75 -9.41
C GLN A 33 13.45 2.50 -8.38
N LEU A 34 12.33 1.96 -8.86
CA LEU A 34 11.23 1.42 -8.07
C LEU A 34 11.24 -0.10 -8.15
N TYR A 35 10.62 -0.76 -7.18
CA TYR A 35 10.58 -2.22 -7.11
C TYR A 35 9.35 -2.77 -7.81
N ASN A 36 9.55 -3.81 -8.63
CA ASN A 36 8.46 -4.51 -9.30
C ASN A 36 7.57 -5.20 -8.27
N SER A 37 6.25 -4.98 -8.38
CA SER A 37 5.28 -5.54 -7.42
C SER A 37 4.79 -6.93 -7.84
N TYR A 38 4.46 -7.07 -9.13
CA TYR A 38 3.95 -8.31 -9.71
C TYR A 38 4.58 -8.51 -11.09
N ASN A 39 5.01 -9.74 -11.37
CA ASN A 39 5.64 -10.11 -12.63
C ASN A 39 4.78 -11.14 -13.37
N ILE A 40 4.92 -11.20 -14.69
CA ILE A 40 4.32 -12.23 -15.54
C ILE A 40 5.39 -13.25 -15.88
N LEU A 41 5.12 -14.50 -15.55
CA LEU A 41 5.96 -15.63 -15.91
C LEU A 41 5.45 -16.26 -17.21
N LYS A 42 6.33 -16.40 -18.21
CA LYS A 42 5.99 -17.03 -19.49
C LYS A 42 6.92 -18.20 -19.75
N PHE A 43 6.33 -19.40 -19.75
CA PHE A 43 7.02 -20.63 -20.10
C PHE A 43 7.17 -20.75 -21.62
N SER A 44 8.33 -21.23 -22.08
CA SER A 44 8.49 -21.66 -23.47
C SER A 44 7.56 -22.84 -23.77
N GLN A 45 7.21 -23.05 -25.05
CA GLN A 45 6.29 -24.13 -25.45
C GLN A 45 6.76 -25.53 -25.03
N ASN A 46 8.07 -25.71 -24.88
CA ASN A 46 8.71 -26.95 -24.43
C ASN A 46 9.09 -26.95 -22.94
N ASN A 47 8.70 -25.93 -22.16
CA ASN A 47 9.00 -25.76 -20.73
C ASN A 47 10.49 -25.80 -20.34
N THR A 48 11.41 -25.52 -21.27
CA THR A 48 12.86 -25.49 -20.98
C THR A 48 13.38 -24.11 -20.58
N HIS A 49 12.56 -23.06 -20.79
CA HIS A 49 12.92 -21.67 -20.51
C HIS A 49 11.75 -20.92 -19.88
N LEU A 50 12.06 -19.98 -19.00
CA LEU A 50 11.09 -19.12 -18.30
C LEU A 50 11.48 -17.66 -18.50
N ASP A 51 10.65 -16.93 -19.24
CA ASP A 51 10.75 -15.48 -19.36
C ASP A 51 10.05 -14.81 -18.18
N VAL A 52 10.69 -13.80 -17.59
CA VAL A 52 10.10 -12.90 -16.61
C VAL A 52 9.80 -11.57 -17.28
N ASN A 53 8.53 -11.23 -17.38
CA ASN A 53 8.06 -9.94 -17.89
C ASN A 53 7.56 -9.08 -16.73
N TYR A 54 7.81 -7.78 -16.83
CA TYR A 54 7.48 -6.82 -15.77
C TYR A 54 6.16 -6.10 -16.07
N LEU A 55 5.39 -5.82 -15.02
CA LEU A 55 4.23 -4.95 -15.08
C LEU A 55 4.63 -3.50 -14.78
N TYR A 56 3.68 -2.58 -14.95
CA TYR A 56 3.86 -1.20 -14.55
C TYR A 56 4.10 -1.07 -13.04
N GLU A 57 4.72 0.03 -12.64
CA GLU A 57 4.99 0.37 -11.25
C GLU A 57 3.71 0.34 -10.41
N MET A 58 3.79 -0.15 -9.17
CA MET A 58 2.67 -0.10 -8.24
C MET A 58 3.12 0.31 -6.85
N LEU A 59 2.30 1.09 -6.15
CA LEU A 59 2.57 1.56 -4.79
C LEU A 59 2.80 0.38 -3.82
N GLU A 60 2.06 -0.71 -4.01
CA GLU A 60 2.11 -1.89 -3.14
C GLU A 60 3.50 -2.52 -3.05
N GLY A 61 4.23 -2.66 -4.16
CA GLY A 61 5.60 -3.18 -4.13
C GLY A 61 6.57 -2.27 -3.38
N GLN A 62 6.32 -0.96 -3.38
CA GLN A 62 7.17 0.00 -2.69
C GLN A 62 6.94 -0.10 -1.17
N VAL A 63 5.68 -0.23 -0.76
CA VAL A 63 5.32 -0.53 0.63
C VAL A 63 5.94 -1.86 1.07
N ALA A 64 5.80 -2.91 0.25
CA ALA A 64 6.31 -4.24 0.58
C ALA A 64 7.83 -4.27 0.75
N VAL A 65 8.59 -3.63 -0.15
CA VAL A 65 10.05 -3.61 -0.05
C VAL A 65 10.55 -2.73 1.10
N LEU A 66 9.88 -1.61 1.41
CA LEU A 66 10.19 -0.79 2.59
C LEU A 66 9.98 -1.58 3.90
N SER A 67 8.94 -2.41 3.97
CA SER A 67 8.63 -3.27 5.12
C SER A 67 9.41 -4.59 5.16
N SER A 68 10.15 -4.94 4.11
CA SER A 68 10.81 -6.26 3.99
C SER A 68 12.01 -6.45 4.91
N GLY A 69 12.61 -5.36 5.38
CA GLY A 69 13.86 -5.37 6.13
C GLY A 69 15.13 -5.45 5.26
N TYR A 70 15.00 -5.71 3.96
CA TYR A 70 16.10 -5.85 2.99
C TYR A 70 16.86 -4.54 2.74
N LEU A 71 16.12 -3.43 2.56
CA LEU A 71 16.73 -2.16 2.21
C LEU A 71 17.52 -1.56 3.38
N SER A 72 18.65 -0.95 3.01
CA SER A 72 19.37 -0.05 3.91
C SER A 72 18.54 1.23 4.12
N THR A 73 18.88 1.99 5.17
CA THR A 73 18.25 3.29 5.43
C THR A 73 18.39 4.23 4.23
N LYS A 74 19.58 4.28 3.61
CA LYS A 74 19.87 5.15 2.47
C LYS A 74 19.12 4.75 1.21
N ASP A 75 19.04 3.44 0.93
CA ASP A 75 18.28 2.93 -0.22
C ASP A 75 16.78 3.20 -0.04
N SER A 76 16.28 3.12 1.19
CA SER A 76 14.89 3.44 1.51
C SER A 76 14.57 4.93 1.28
N ILE A 77 15.47 5.84 1.68
CA ILE A 77 15.33 7.28 1.38
C ILE A 77 15.35 7.53 -0.14
N LYS A 78 16.26 6.87 -0.87
CA LYS A 78 16.33 6.96 -2.33
C LYS A 78 15.03 6.47 -2.98
N LEU A 79 14.48 5.34 -2.51
CA LEU A 79 13.19 4.82 -2.96
C LEU A 79 12.06 5.81 -2.71
N LEU A 80 11.96 6.40 -1.52
CA LEU A 80 10.95 7.41 -1.20
C LEU A 80 11.07 8.64 -2.11
N LYS A 81 12.30 9.12 -2.35
CA LYS A 81 12.55 10.21 -3.29
C LYS A 81 12.06 9.90 -4.71
N ASN A 82 12.35 8.70 -5.21
CA ASN A 82 11.92 8.25 -6.53
C ASN A 82 10.40 8.09 -6.59
N LEU A 83 9.79 7.55 -5.54
CA LEU A 83 8.33 7.39 -5.44
C LEU A 83 7.60 8.74 -5.50
N TYR A 84 8.11 9.78 -4.83
CA TYR A 84 7.57 11.14 -4.95
C TYR A 84 7.79 11.79 -6.32
N SER A 85 8.72 11.26 -7.12
CA SER A 85 9.04 11.75 -8.46
C SER A 85 8.37 10.90 -9.56
N SER A 86 7.67 9.83 -9.20
CA SER A 86 7.08 8.88 -10.16
C SER A 86 5.68 9.30 -10.60
N GLU A 87 5.19 8.64 -11.65
CA GLU A 87 3.83 8.85 -12.18
C GLU A 87 2.73 8.34 -11.23
N ILE A 88 3.10 7.61 -10.16
CA ILE A 88 2.18 7.19 -9.10
C ILE A 88 1.79 8.37 -8.22
N TYR A 89 2.68 9.36 -8.06
CA TYR A 89 2.41 10.53 -7.24
C TYR A 89 1.38 11.45 -7.90
N ARG A 90 0.31 11.73 -7.16
CA ARG A 90 -0.85 12.51 -7.59
C ARG A 90 -0.83 13.87 -6.90
N GLN A 91 -0.32 14.87 -7.62
CA GLN A 91 0.03 16.18 -7.08
C GLN A 91 -1.16 16.97 -6.50
N ASP A 92 -2.34 16.91 -7.12
CA ASP A 92 -3.55 17.63 -6.66
C ASP A 92 -4.05 17.16 -5.28
N GLN A 93 -3.67 15.95 -4.89
CA GLN A 93 -4.04 15.34 -3.61
C GLN A 93 -2.84 15.12 -2.69
N ASN A 94 -1.63 15.55 -3.09
CA ASN A 94 -0.38 15.37 -2.35
C ASN A 94 -0.20 13.92 -1.84
N SER A 95 -0.52 12.92 -2.67
CA SER A 95 -0.58 11.51 -2.26
C SER A 95 -0.36 10.57 -3.45
N PHE A 96 -0.57 9.27 -3.27
CA PHE A 96 -0.18 8.24 -4.23
C PHE A 96 -1.37 7.44 -4.76
N MET A 97 -1.41 7.24 -6.07
CA MET A 97 -2.28 6.26 -6.71
C MET A 97 -1.76 4.83 -6.45
N LEU A 98 -2.53 3.81 -6.84
CA LEU A 98 -2.01 2.43 -6.77
C LEU A 98 -0.99 2.14 -7.86
N TYR A 99 -1.12 2.78 -9.02
CA TYR A 99 -0.28 2.61 -10.21
C TYR A 99 -0.48 3.82 -11.16
N PRO A 100 0.43 4.05 -12.12
CA PRO A 100 0.35 5.17 -13.05
C PRO A 100 -0.96 5.23 -13.86
N ILE A 101 -1.34 6.43 -14.29
CA ILE A 101 -2.52 6.62 -15.15
C ILE A 101 -2.26 5.97 -16.51
N LYS A 102 -2.97 4.88 -16.79
CA LYS A 102 -2.91 4.21 -18.09
C LYS A 102 -3.69 4.99 -19.14
N LYS A 103 -3.07 5.26 -20.29
CA LYS A 103 -3.77 5.76 -21.48
C LYS A 103 -4.68 4.67 -22.04
N ILE A 104 -6.00 4.90 -22.02
CA ILE A 104 -6.98 3.99 -22.61
C ILE A 104 -7.35 4.47 -24.01
N ASN A 105 -7.40 3.54 -24.96
CA ASN A 105 -7.91 3.79 -26.31
C ASN A 105 -9.36 4.27 -26.27
N SER A 106 -9.68 5.30 -27.06
CA SER A 106 -11.08 5.73 -27.21
C SER A 106 -11.90 4.61 -27.85
N PHE A 107 -13.22 4.65 -27.69
CA PHE A 107 -14.09 3.62 -28.24
C PHE A 107 -13.86 3.38 -29.74
N MET A 108 -13.73 4.46 -30.52
CA MET A 108 -13.53 4.39 -31.96
C MET A 108 -12.14 3.88 -32.38
N SER A 109 -11.13 4.02 -31.51
CA SER A 109 -9.77 3.54 -31.79
C SER A 109 -9.49 2.12 -31.28
N LYS A 110 -10.42 1.52 -30.52
CA LYS A 110 -10.37 0.10 -30.16
C LYS A 110 -10.77 -0.78 -31.34
N ASN A 111 -10.39 -2.07 -31.32
CA ASN A 111 -10.82 -3.06 -32.32
C ASN A 111 -10.55 -2.60 -33.77
N ILE A 112 -9.31 -2.21 -34.05
CA ILE A 112 -8.82 -1.92 -35.40
C ILE A 112 -7.72 -2.94 -35.69
N ILE A 113 -7.93 -3.75 -36.72
CA ILE A 113 -7.00 -4.76 -37.19
C ILE A 113 -6.04 -4.08 -38.18
N ASN A 114 -4.75 -4.39 -38.09
CA ASN A 114 -3.77 -3.92 -39.06
C ASN A 114 -4.15 -4.41 -40.48
N GLU A 115 -4.30 -3.48 -41.42
CA GLU A 115 -4.77 -3.77 -42.77
C GLU A 115 -3.88 -4.78 -43.51
N ASN A 116 -2.55 -4.72 -43.32
CA ASN A 116 -1.62 -5.63 -43.98
C ASN A 116 -1.87 -7.08 -43.54
N LEU A 117 -2.14 -7.29 -42.25
CA LEU A 117 -2.48 -8.61 -41.72
C LEU A 117 -3.80 -9.14 -42.27
N VAL A 118 -4.73 -8.26 -42.63
CA VAL A 118 -5.99 -8.64 -43.27
C VAL A 118 -5.75 -9.04 -44.72
N TYR A 119 -5.04 -8.21 -45.49
CA TYR A 119 -4.76 -8.48 -46.91
C TYR A 119 -3.91 -9.73 -47.14
N GLU A 120 -2.93 -9.99 -46.28
CA GLU A 120 -2.10 -11.20 -46.33
C GLU A 120 -2.90 -12.47 -46.00
N ASN A 121 -4.05 -12.32 -45.33
CA ASN A 121 -4.92 -13.42 -44.95
C ASN A 121 -6.08 -13.57 -45.95
N LYS A 122 -5.86 -14.41 -46.98
CA LYS A 122 -6.85 -14.70 -48.04
C LYS A 122 -8.25 -15.05 -47.51
N LEU A 123 -8.32 -15.75 -46.38
CA LEU A 123 -9.58 -16.16 -45.77
C LEU A 123 -10.35 -14.97 -45.18
N LEU A 124 -9.66 -14.02 -44.54
CA LEU A 124 -10.31 -12.80 -44.04
C LEU A 124 -10.82 -11.93 -45.19
N CYS A 125 -10.09 -11.86 -46.31
CA CYS A 125 -10.57 -11.21 -47.53
C CYS A 125 -11.85 -11.86 -48.06
N GLU A 126 -11.91 -13.19 -48.15
CA GLU A 126 -13.12 -13.93 -48.56
C GLU A 126 -14.30 -13.68 -47.60
N MET A 127 -14.05 -13.69 -46.29
CA MET A 127 -15.08 -13.37 -45.28
C MET A 127 -15.63 -11.94 -45.44
N LEU A 128 -14.78 -10.98 -45.82
CA LEU A 128 -15.18 -9.59 -46.08
C LEU A 128 -16.01 -9.45 -47.35
N GLU A 129 -15.62 -10.11 -48.44
CA GLU A 129 -16.33 -10.05 -49.74
C GLU A 129 -17.72 -10.67 -49.66
N THR A 130 -17.81 -11.81 -49.00
CA THR A 130 -19.06 -12.56 -48.86
C THR A 130 -19.96 -11.98 -47.76
N ASN A 131 -19.42 -11.06 -46.94
CA ASN A 131 -20.02 -10.53 -45.72
C ASN A 131 -20.56 -11.63 -44.79
N THR A 132 -19.96 -12.82 -44.85
CA THR A 132 -20.55 -13.99 -44.21
C THR A 132 -20.07 -14.16 -42.78
N TYR A 133 -21.02 -14.44 -41.88
CA TYR A 133 -20.82 -14.86 -40.49
C TYR A 133 -20.20 -13.87 -39.51
N ASN A 134 -20.04 -12.61 -39.95
CA ASN A 134 -19.76 -11.49 -39.05
C ASN A 134 -18.53 -11.77 -38.15
N ILE A 135 -17.45 -12.35 -38.68
CA ILE A 135 -16.19 -12.53 -37.91
C ILE A 135 -15.36 -11.26 -37.98
N ILE A 136 -15.23 -10.71 -39.18
CA ILE A 136 -14.55 -9.46 -39.50
C ILE A 136 -15.49 -8.58 -40.32
N GLN A 137 -15.40 -7.27 -40.15
CA GLN A 137 -16.18 -6.28 -40.89
C GLN A 137 -15.30 -5.07 -41.23
N LYS A 138 -15.67 -4.35 -42.29
CA LYS A 138 -15.06 -3.06 -42.64
C LYS A 138 -16.01 -1.93 -42.21
N ASP A 139 -15.51 -0.98 -41.43
CA ASP A 139 -16.31 0.17 -40.97
C ASP A 139 -16.42 1.27 -42.04
N ILE A 140 -17.25 2.29 -41.78
CA ILE A 140 -17.47 3.43 -42.70
C ILE A 140 -16.21 4.27 -42.97
N ASN A 141 -15.18 4.14 -42.12
CA ASN A 141 -13.89 4.82 -42.24
C ASN A 141 -12.82 3.89 -42.86
N ASN A 142 -13.24 2.77 -43.47
CA ASN A 142 -12.40 1.76 -44.08
C ASN A 142 -11.49 0.96 -43.11
N ASN A 143 -11.72 1.02 -41.79
CA ASN A 143 -10.98 0.18 -40.85
C ASN A 143 -11.55 -1.23 -40.79
N TYR A 144 -10.68 -2.22 -40.63
CA TYR A 144 -11.06 -3.61 -40.40
C TYR A 144 -11.24 -3.87 -38.90
N ARG A 145 -12.32 -4.55 -38.52
CA ARG A 145 -12.70 -4.78 -37.12
C ARG A 145 -13.21 -6.20 -36.94
N PHE A 146 -12.92 -6.81 -35.78
CA PHE A 146 -13.62 -8.03 -35.38
C PHE A 146 -15.08 -7.72 -35.02
N ASN A 147 -15.93 -8.75 -34.99
CA ASN A 147 -17.31 -8.61 -34.52
C ASN A 147 -17.37 -7.89 -33.17
N PRO A 148 -18.19 -6.83 -33.02
CA PRO A 148 -18.33 -6.14 -31.75
C PRO A 148 -18.94 -6.99 -30.62
N ASN A 149 -19.57 -8.12 -30.94
CA ASN A 149 -20.16 -9.03 -29.95
C ASN A 149 -19.15 -9.98 -29.29
N TYR A 150 -17.89 -10.02 -29.74
CA TYR A 150 -16.87 -10.85 -29.12
C TYR A 150 -16.24 -10.12 -27.94
N ILE A 151 -16.39 -10.69 -26.75
CA ILE A 151 -15.82 -10.16 -25.50
C ILE A 151 -14.38 -10.67 -25.36
N ASN A 152 -14.14 -11.95 -25.70
CA ASN A 152 -12.82 -12.56 -25.59
C ASN A 152 -12.58 -13.65 -26.65
N ILE A 153 -11.38 -14.25 -26.59
CA ILE A 153 -10.93 -15.28 -27.55
C ILE A 153 -11.88 -16.50 -27.62
N SER A 154 -12.61 -16.80 -26.55
CA SER A 154 -13.55 -17.92 -26.50
C SER A 154 -14.74 -17.66 -27.42
N ASP A 155 -15.25 -16.43 -27.48
CA ASP A 155 -16.35 -16.06 -28.38
C ASP A 155 -15.92 -16.22 -29.85
N LEU A 156 -14.71 -15.78 -30.17
CA LEU A 156 -14.11 -15.97 -31.48
C LEU A 156 -13.93 -17.46 -31.83
N LYS A 157 -13.43 -18.28 -30.89
CA LYS A 157 -13.32 -19.74 -31.08
C LYS A 157 -14.69 -20.38 -31.34
N THR A 158 -15.73 -19.95 -30.61
CA THR A 158 -17.11 -20.41 -30.83
C THR A 158 -17.61 -20.01 -32.21
N ALA A 159 -17.33 -18.80 -32.67
CA ALA A 159 -17.71 -18.34 -34.00
C ALA A 159 -17.00 -19.13 -35.11
N LEU A 160 -15.68 -19.34 -34.99
CA LEU A 160 -14.90 -20.13 -35.94
C LEU A 160 -15.34 -21.60 -35.99
N LYS A 161 -15.72 -22.19 -34.84
CA LYS A 161 -16.30 -23.54 -34.80
C LYS A 161 -17.65 -23.61 -35.52
N LYS A 162 -18.51 -22.59 -35.36
CA LYS A 162 -19.79 -22.51 -36.08
C LYS A 162 -19.58 -22.39 -37.60
N TYR A 163 -18.60 -21.59 -38.02
CA TYR A 163 -18.18 -21.48 -39.43
C TYR A 163 -17.77 -22.85 -39.99
N ASN A 164 -16.90 -23.59 -39.29
CA ASN A 164 -16.43 -24.91 -39.73
C ASN A 164 -17.51 -26.00 -39.82
N ASN A 165 -18.63 -25.83 -39.13
CA ASN A 165 -19.73 -26.79 -39.12
C ASN A 165 -20.72 -26.60 -40.28
N GLN A 166 -20.51 -25.63 -41.16
CA GLN A 166 -21.42 -25.36 -42.28
C GLN A 166 -21.00 -26.11 -43.54
N ASN A 167 -21.97 -26.79 -44.15
CA ASN A 167 -21.71 -27.70 -45.28
C ASN A 167 -21.31 -26.99 -46.57
N ASN A 168 -21.59 -25.68 -46.71
CA ASN A 168 -21.41 -24.92 -47.94
C ASN A 168 -20.13 -24.07 -47.95
N LEU A 169 -19.24 -24.25 -46.97
CA LEU A 169 -18.04 -23.43 -46.82
C LEU A 169 -16.78 -24.30 -46.78
N LYS A 170 -15.66 -23.71 -47.19
CA LYS A 170 -14.34 -24.30 -46.96
C LYS A 170 -14.09 -24.42 -45.46
N LYS A 171 -13.82 -25.63 -44.99
CA LYS A 171 -13.37 -25.86 -43.61
C LYS A 171 -12.00 -25.24 -43.38
N LEU A 172 -11.86 -24.53 -42.27
CA LEU A 172 -10.61 -23.93 -41.83
C LEU A 172 -9.66 -25.00 -41.29
N SER A 173 -8.40 -24.93 -41.68
CA SER A 173 -7.33 -25.70 -41.02
C SER A 173 -7.04 -25.15 -39.63
N ASP A 174 -6.39 -25.96 -38.79
CA ASP A 174 -5.95 -25.51 -37.46
C ASP A 174 -4.95 -24.35 -37.54
N GLU A 175 -4.15 -24.30 -38.60
CA GLU A 175 -3.22 -23.20 -38.86
C GLU A 175 -3.96 -21.90 -39.18
N GLU A 176 -4.96 -21.94 -40.08
CA GLU A 176 -5.81 -20.79 -40.42
C GLU A 176 -6.54 -20.25 -39.18
N VAL A 177 -7.07 -21.15 -38.34
CA VAL A 177 -7.69 -20.78 -37.06
C VAL A 177 -6.69 -20.08 -36.15
N ASN A 178 -5.49 -20.65 -35.96
CA ASN A 178 -4.48 -20.09 -35.07
C ASN A 178 -3.99 -18.71 -35.52
N ILE A 179 -3.88 -18.46 -36.83
CA ILE A 179 -3.54 -17.14 -37.37
C ILE A 179 -4.60 -16.11 -36.95
N ILE A 180 -5.89 -16.40 -37.12
CA ILE A 180 -6.98 -15.48 -36.74
C ILE A 180 -6.99 -15.25 -35.22
N LEU A 181 -6.79 -16.29 -34.42
CA LEU A 181 -6.70 -16.17 -32.95
C LEU A 181 -5.52 -15.28 -32.53
N ASN A 182 -4.37 -15.40 -33.20
CA ASN A 182 -3.21 -14.55 -32.96
C ASN A 182 -3.46 -13.10 -33.38
N MET A 183 -4.15 -12.85 -34.49
CA MET A 183 -4.56 -11.50 -34.91
C MET A 183 -5.51 -10.86 -33.89
N TYR A 184 -6.46 -11.63 -33.35
CA TYR A 184 -7.35 -11.17 -32.28
C TYR A 184 -6.56 -10.81 -31.02
N GLU A 185 -5.63 -11.67 -30.61
CA GLU A 185 -4.75 -11.40 -29.48
C GLU A 185 -3.86 -10.18 -29.72
N ASN A 186 -3.30 -9.99 -30.91
CA ASN A 186 -2.50 -8.80 -31.24
C ASN A 186 -3.32 -7.52 -31.24
N THR A 187 -4.62 -7.60 -31.58
CA THR A 187 -5.53 -6.44 -31.62
C THR A 187 -5.94 -5.99 -30.21
N PHE A 188 -6.18 -6.94 -29.29
CA PHE A 188 -6.72 -6.64 -27.97
C PHE A 188 -5.71 -6.78 -26.82
N ASN A 189 -4.62 -7.52 -27.03
CA ASN A 189 -3.57 -7.82 -26.05
C ASN A 189 -4.14 -8.33 -24.71
N HIS A 190 -5.09 -9.27 -24.77
CA HIS A 190 -5.76 -9.79 -23.59
C HIS A 190 -4.82 -10.50 -22.61
N LYS A 191 -3.68 -11.03 -23.07
CA LYS A 191 -2.62 -11.56 -22.21
C LYS A 191 -2.07 -10.53 -21.21
N SER A 192 -2.18 -9.24 -21.51
CA SER A 192 -1.78 -8.15 -20.60
C SER A 192 -2.90 -7.72 -19.62
N TYR A 193 -4.07 -8.36 -19.67
CA TYR A 193 -5.18 -8.04 -18.78
C TYR A 193 -4.92 -8.56 -17.37
N THR A 194 -4.69 -7.64 -16.43
CA THR A 194 -4.43 -7.94 -15.01
C THR A 194 -5.69 -7.83 -14.14
N GLY A 195 -6.86 -7.65 -14.75
CA GLY A 195 -8.13 -7.42 -14.05
C GLY A 195 -8.74 -6.04 -14.31
N ARG A 196 -9.84 -5.75 -13.60
CA ARG A 196 -10.67 -4.55 -13.79
C ARG A 196 -9.96 -3.23 -13.48
N SER A 197 -8.89 -3.28 -12.67
CA SER A 197 -8.14 -2.13 -12.18
C SER A 197 -7.70 -1.22 -13.34
N SER A 198 -7.12 -1.82 -14.37
CA SER A 198 -6.65 -1.14 -15.58
C SER A 198 -7.75 -0.69 -16.57
N ASN A 199 -9.04 -0.84 -16.23
CA ASN A 199 -10.16 -0.53 -17.13
C ASN A 199 -11.35 0.18 -16.43
N MET A 200 -11.18 0.63 -15.18
CA MET A 200 -12.17 1.41 -14.42
C MET A 200 -11.52 2.69 -13.88
N PHE A 201 -12.31 3.74 -13.59
CA PHE A 201 -11.83 5.09 -13.23
C PHE A 201 -12.12 5.50 -11.78
N ALA A 202 -12.48 4.55 -10.92
CA ALA A 202 -12.79 4.74 -9.50
C ALA A 202 -12.41 3.47 -8.71
N TYR A 203 -12.65 3.42 -7.40
CA TYR A 203 -12.21 2.33 -6.52
C TYR A 203 -10.69 2.12 -6.61
N GLU A 204 -10.24 0.91 -6.94
CA GLU A 204 -8.82 0.61 -7.17
C GLU A 204 -8.34 1.04 -8.57
N GLY A 205 -9.22 1.64 -9.38
CA GLY A 205 -9.01 1.95 -10.80
C GLY A 205 -8.09 3.13 -11.11
N ILE A 206 -7.96 3.43 -12.39
CA ILE A 206 -7.09 4.46 -12.96
C ILE A 206 -7.38 5.83 -12.34
N GLY A 207 -6.32 6.51 -11.89
CA GLY A 207 -6.40 7.86 -11.34
C GLY A 207 -6.89 7.93 -9.89
N SER A 208 -7.30 6.81 -9.30
CA SER A 208 -7.85 6.75 -7.95
C SER A 208 -6.75 6.55 -6.91
N ILE A 209 -6.82 7.30 -5.81
CA ILE A 209 -6.03 7.02 -4.60
C ILE A 209 -6.81 6.03 -3.77
N TYR A 210 -6.16 4.95 -3.34
CA TYR A 210 -6.74 3.96 -2.42
C TYR A 210 -6.09 4.11 -1.03
N TRP A 211 -6.80 4.73 -0.10
CA TRP A 211 -6.23 5.30 1.12
C TRP A 211 -5.60 4.26 2.05
N HIS A 212 -6.12 3.03 2.07
CA HIS A 212 -5.53 1.96 2.87
C HIS A 212 -4.08 1.65 2.45
N MET A 213 -3.74 1.70 1.16
CA MET A 213 -2.36 1.46 0.71
C MET A 213 -1.43 2.63 1.08
N VAL A 214 -1.95 3.86 1.06
CA VAL A 214 -1.22 5.06 1.51
C VAL A 214 -0.94 4.98 3.01
N SER A 215 -1.89 4.55 3.84
CA SER A 215 -1.65 4.40 5.28
C SER A 215 -0.72 3.21 5.60
N LYS A 216 -0.62 2.20 4.73
CA LYS A 216 0.45 1.18 4.82
C LYS A 216 1.81 1.75 4.48
N LEU A 217 1.93 2.62 3.48
CA LEU A 217 3.16 3.37 3.22
C LEU A 217 3.55 4.21 4.45
N LEU A 218 2.60 4.91 5.06
CA LEU A 218 2.84 5.68 6.28
C LEU A 218 3.44 4.82 7.39
N LEU A 219 2.86 3.62 7.60
CA LEU A 219 3.38 2.66 8.60
C LEU A 219 4.78 2.16 8.24
N ALA A 220 5.03 1.78 6.99
CA ALA A 220 6.35 1.32 6.54
C ALA A 220 7.43 2.38 6.75
N VAL A 221 7.14 3.65 6.45
CA VAL A 221 8.07 4.77 6.68
C VAL A 221 8.29 5.03 8.18
N GLN A 222 7.26 4.84 9.02
CA GLN A 222 7.42 4.93 10.47
C GLN A 222 8.33 3.82 11.03
N GLU A 223 8.11 2.58 10.60
CA GLU A 223 8.95 1.45 11.02
C GLU A 223 10.40 1.66 10.58
N LEU A 224 10.61 2.18 9.37
CA LEU A 224 11.93 2.60 8.89
C LEU A 224 12.55 3.67 9.80
N PHE A 225 11.81 4.71 10.16
CA PHE A 225 12.29 5.76 11.07
C PHE A 225 12.80 5.18 12.39
N PHE A 226 12.00 4.36 13.06
CA PHE A 226 12.41 3.76 14.34
C PHE A 226 13.52 2.71 14.19
N LYS A 227 13.58 2.00 13.05
CA LYS A 227 14.72 1.14 12.71
C LYS A 227 16.01 1.96 12.62
N SER A 228 15.98 3.10 11.93
CA SER A 228 17.13 3.99 11.76
C SER A 228 17.59 4.61 13.09
N VAL A 229 16.66 5.01 13.96
CA VAL A 229 16.98 5.42 15.35
C VAL A 229 17.68 4.29 16.09
N LYS A 230 17.16 3.05 16.02
CA LYS A 230 17.77 1.89 16.70
C LYS A 230 19.15 1.52 16.16
N LEU A 231 19.39 1.73 14.87
CA LEU A 231 20.70 1.52 14.22
C LEU A 231 21.71 2.64 14.52
N ASN A 232 21.30 3.70 15.23
CA ASN A 232 22.11 4.90 15.47
C ASN A 232 22.62 5.53 14.17
N GLU A 233 21.75 5.60 13.16
CA GLU A 233 22.01 6.40 11.96
C GLU A 233 22.26 7.87 12.34
N ASP A 234 22.92 8.62 11.48
CA ASP A 234 23.20 10.03 11.75
C ASP A 234 21.90 10.87 11.82
N LYS A 235 21.98 12.01 12.51
CA LYS A 235 20.82 12.86 12.79
C LYS A 235 20.14 13.36 11.51
N GLU A 236 20.90 13.67 10.46
CA GLU A 236 20.37 14.17 9.19
C GLU A 236 19.58 13.08 8.48
N THR A 237 20.10 11.84 8.47
CA THR A 237 19.41 10.66 7.94
C THR A 237 18.09 10.40 8.69
N ILE A 238 18.10 10.39 10.03
CA ILE A 238 16.89 10.17 10.83
C ILE A 238 15.86 11.28 10.57
N GLN A 239 16.30 12.54 10.54
CA GLN A 239 15.43 13.67 10.27
C GLN A 239 14.80 13.57 8.88
N SER A 240 15.59 13.22 7.85
CA SER A 240 15.10 13.06 6.48
C SER A 240 13.97 12.01 6.37
N ILE A 241 14.07 10.88 7.09
CA ILE A 241 13.02 9.86 7.08
C ILE A 241 11.76 10.38 7.77
N GLY A 242 11.89 11.09 8.90
CA GLY A 242 10.74 11.68 9.57
C GLY A 242 10.07 12.79 8.75
N GLU A 243 10.84 13.55 7.97
CA GLU A 243 10.29 14.49 7.00
C GLU A 243 9.47 13.77 5.92
N TYR A 244 9.96 12.64 5.39
CA TYR A 244 9.16 11.80 4.48
C TYR A 244 7.92 11.21 5.17
N TYR A 245 8.02 10.80 6.44
CA TYR A 245 6.87 10.33 7.22
C TYR A 245 5.78 11.40 7.28
N TYR A 246 6.13 12.64 7.67
CA TYR A 246 5.15 13.73 7.71
C TYR A 246 4.70 14.17 6.33
N LYS A 247 5.54 14.03 5.30
CA LYS A 247 5.11 14.27 3.91
C LYS A 247 4.02 13.29 3.50
N VAL A 248 4.17 11.99 3.79
CA VAL A 248 3.11 10.99 3.53
C VAL A 248 1.87 11.30 4.37
N ARG A 249 2.04 11.63 5.66
CA ARG A 249 0.95 11.98 6.57
C ARG A 249 0.14 13.18 6.10
N SER A 250 0.81 14.22 5.59
CA SER A 250 0.16 15.43 5.05
C SER A 250 -0.71 15.17 3.82
N GLY A 251 -0.53 14.02 3.15
CA GLY A 251 -1.39 13.57 2.05
C GLY A 251 -2.69 12.93 2.51
N LEU A 252 -2.81 12.55 3.79
CA LEU A 252 -4.02 11.95 4.36
C LEU A 252 -5.07 13.01 4.71
N SER A 253 -6.25 12.55 5.12
CA SER A 253 -7.43 13.40 5.27
C SER A 253 -7.27 14.48 6.34
N ALA A 254 -6.70 14.18 7.50
CA ALA A 254 -6.66 15.10 8.64
C ALA A 254 -5.92 16.43 8.39
N ASP A 255 -5.00 16.47 7.43
CA ASP A 255 -4.24 17.67 7.05
C ASP A 255 -4.85 18.41 5.84
N LYS A 256 -6.01 17.98 5.34
CA LYS A 256 -6.70 18.57 4.19
C LYS A 256 -7.88 19.44 4.58
N THR A 257 -8.16 20.44 3.76
CA THR A 257 -9.42 21.19 3.85
C THR A 257 -10.60 20.31 3.41
N PRO A 258 -11.84 20.61 3.86
CA PRO A 258 -13.03 19.90 3.38
C PRO A 258 -13.22 19.97 1.87
N GLN A 259 -12.76 21.05 1.22
CA GLN A 259 -12.84 21.21 -0.23
C GLN A 259 -11.85 20.31 -0.97
N GLU A 260 -10.60 20.22 -0.51
CA GLU A 260 -9.58 19.34 -1.09
C GLU A 260 -9.93 17.86 -0.89
N TYR A 261 -10.45 17.50 0.29
CA TYR A 261 -10.85 16.14 0.61
C TYR A 261 -12.19 15.75 -0.05
N GLY A 262 -13.10 16.71 -0.19
CA GLY A 262 -14.46 16.54 -0.70
C GLY A 262 -15.41 15.83 0.28
N ALA A 263 -15.08 15.84 1.57
CA ALA A 263 -15.88 15.32 2.68
C ALA A 263 -15.38 15.94 4.01
N PHE A 264 -15.93 15.48 5.15
CA PHE A 264 -15.36 15.82 6.46
C PHE A 264 -13.97 15.16 6.63
N PRO A 265 -12.89 15.93 6.82
CA PRO A 265 -11.52 15.38 6.79
C PRO A 265 -11.16 14.43 7.95
N PHE A 266 -11.97 14.41 9.01
CA PHE A 266 -11.79 13.51 10.15
C PHE A 266 -12.48 12.14 9.96
N ASP A 267 -13.29 11.99 8.91
CA ASP A 267 -13.90 10.71 8.56
C ASP A 267 -13.00 9.96 7.56
N ALA A 268 -12.80 8.67 7.80
CA ALA A 268 -12.06 7.81 6.87
C ALA A 268 -12.93 7.40 5.68
N TYR A 269 -12.31 7.27 4.50
CA TYR A 269 -12.94 6.86 3.25
C TYR A 269 -12.03 5.89 2.51
N SER A 270 -12.58 4.94 1.74
CA SER A 270 -11.75 3.93 1.06
C SER A 270 -10.88 4.51 -0.05
N HIS A 271 -11.41 5.44 -0.85
CA HIS A 271 -10.71 5.95 -2.03
C HIS A 271 -11.14 7.35 -2.47
N THR A 272 -10.29 8.01 -3.25
CA THR A 272 -10.57 9.30 -3.91
C THR A 272 -10.26 9.18 -5.41
N PRO A 273 -11.28 9.03 -6.28
CA PRO A 273 -11.12 8.99 -7.74
C PRO A 273 -10.50 10.27 -8.31
N PHE A 274 -10.10 10.25 -9.58
CA PHE A 274 -9.46 11.41 -10.21
C PHE A 274 -10.37 12.65 -10.23
N ASN A 275 -11.64 12.49 -10.59
CA ASN A 275 -12.58 13.59 -10.80
C ASN A 275 -13.62 13.75 -9.67
N SER A 276 -13.31 13.33 -8.44
CA SER A 276 -14.24 13.50 -7.31
C SER A 276 -13.53 13.52 -5.96
N GLY A 277 -14.22 14.01 -4.93
CA GLY A 277 -13.80 13.85 -3.54
C GLY A 277 -13.88 12.42 -3.01
N ALA A 278 -13.60 12.26 -1.73
CA ALA A 278 -13.55 10.98 -1.01
C ALA A 278 -14.85 10.14 -1.15
N LYS A 279 -14.70 8.81 -1.26
CA LYS A 279 -15.78 7.83 -1.52
C LYS A 279 -15.68 6.62 -0.59
N GLN A 280 -16.85 6.05 -0.27
CA GLN A 280 -17.06 4.93 0.66
C GLN A 280 -16.63 5.25 2.11
N PRO A 281 -17.48 5.93 2.91
CA PRO A 281 -17.14 6.33 4.27
C PRO A 281 -17.05 5.15 5.25
N GLY A 282 -16.24 5.32 6.29
CA GLY A 282 -16.28 4.54 7.51
C GLY A 282 -15.32 3.35 7.54
N MET A 283 -15.84 2.14 7.28
CA MET A 283 -15.19 0.87 7.65
C MET A 283 -14.11 0.42 6.66
N THR A 284 -13.12 1.27 6.38
CA THR A 284 -11.92 0.94 5.61
C THR A 284 -10.79 0.44 6.51
N GLY A 285 -9.95 -0.50 6.02
CA GLY A 285 -8.76 -0.97 6.73
C GLY A 285 -7.72 0.13 7.02
N GLN A 286 -7.83 1.29 6.36
CA GLN A 286 -7.02 2.48 6.63
C GLN A 286 -6.93 2.82 8.12
N VAL A 287 -8.06 2.73 8.85
CA VAL A 287 -8.13 3.12 10.26
C VAL A 287 -7.24 2.27 11.17
N LYS A 288 -7.03 0.99 10.83
CA LYS A 288 -6.12 0.10 11.58
C LYS A 288 -4.68 0.60 11.47
N GLU A 289 -4.24 1.00 10.28
CA GLU A 289 -2.88 1.49 10.07
C GLU A 289 -2.66 2.85 10.75
N GLU A 290 -3.68 3.71 10.76
CA GLU A 290 -3.61 5.02 11.44
C GLU A 290 -3.62 4.92 12.96
N ILE A 291 -4.32 3.95 13.55
CA ILE A 291 -4.23 3.65 14.98
C ILE A 291 -2.80 3.21 15.35
N ILE A 292 -2.21 2.29 14.58
CA ILE A 292 -0.85 1.79 14.83
C ILE A 292 0.15 2.95 14.71
N THR A 293 0.06 3.71 13.61
CA THR A 293 0.98 4.83 13.41
C THR A 293 0.82 5.91 14.46
N ARG A 294 -0.40 6.18 14.94
CA ARG A 294 -0.60 7.12 16.05
C ARG A 294 0.06 6.65 17.35
N ILE A 295 -0.02 5.36 17.67
CA ILE A 295 0.68 4.79 18.85
C ILE A 295 2.20 4.92 18.68
N GLY A 296 2.71 4.71 17.45
CA GLY A 296 4.11 4.91 17.10
C GLY A 296 4.57 6.37 17.24
N GLU A 297 3.78 7.35 16.80
CA GLU A 297 4.07 8.79 17.01
C GLU A 297 4.12 9.17 18.48
N LEU A 298 3.17 8.65 19.26
CA LEU A 298 3.17 8.81 20.71
C LEU A 298 4.35 8.08 21.37
N GLY A 299 5.06 7.23 20.63
CA GLY A 299 6.26 6.57 21.13
C GLY A 299 6.00 5.44 22.10
N CYS A 300 4.80 4.87 22.14
CA CYS A 300 4.42 3.86 23.13
C CYS A 300 4.69 2.44 22.60
N PHE A 301 5.89 1.92 22.85
CA PHE A 301 6.34 0.62 22.35
C PHE A 301 6.32 -0.48 23.41
N VAL A 302 6.27 -1.73 22.97
CA VAL A 302 6.47 -2.91 23.84
C VAL A 302 7.74 -3.63 23.44
N GLU A 303 8.71 -3.69 24.35
CA GLU A 303 10.04 -4.29 24.12
C GLU A 303 10.41 -5.20 25.29
N ASP A 304 10.68 -6.48 25.00
CA ASP A 304 11.00 -7.53 25.99
C ASP A 304 9.97 -7.67 27.12
N GLY A 305 8.68 -7.43 26.82
CA GLY A 305 7.57 -7.49 27.77
C GLY A 305 7.41 -6.23 28.64
N SER A 306 8.07 -5.13 28.28
CA SER A 306 7.99 -3.84 28.98
C SER A 306 7.48 -2.75 28.05
N ILE A 307 6.67 -1.82 28.57
CA ILE A 307 6.31 -0.59 27.86
C ILE A 307 7.49 0.39 27.90
N THR A 308 7.86 0.92 26.75
CA THR A 308 8.92 1.94 26.58
C THR A 308 8.35 3.17 25.87
N PHE A 309 8.76 4.36 26.30
CA PHE A 309 8.33 5.64 25.73
C PHE A 309 9.45 6.30 24.90
N LYS A 310 9.32 6.26 23.57
CA LYS A 310 10.29 6.74 22.57
C LYS A 310 9.64 7.80 21.66
N THR A 311 9.77 9.07 22.05
CA THR A 311 8.99 10.20 21.50
C THR A 311 9.69 10.95 20.36
N GLU A 312 10.66 10.34 19.70
CA GLU A 312 11.48 10.96 18.66
C GLU A 312 10.67 11.41 17.44
N LEU A 313 9.51 10.77 17.17
CA LEU A 313 8.56 11.13 16.10
C LEU A 313 7.32 11.89 16.62
N LEU A 314 7.32 12.36 17.86
CA LEU A 314 6.27 13.24 18.37
C LEU A 314 6.63 14.69 18.03
N ARG A 315 5.65 15.51 17.61
CA ARG A 315 5.89 16.93 17.30
C ARG A 315 5.66 17.81 18.53
N LEU A 316 6.51 18.83 18.71
CA LEU A 316 6.37 19.80 19.80
C LEU A 316 5.02 20.53 19.77
N SER A 317 4.49 20.74 18.56
CA SER A 317 3.20 21.39 18.31
C SER A 317 1.99 20.62 18.86
N GLU A 318 2.16 19.35 19.26
CA GLU A 318 1.06 18.53 19.80
C GLU A 318 0.81 18.75 21.29
N PHE A 319 1.74 19.37 22.00
CA PHE A 319 1.55 19.73 23.41
C PHE A 319 0.64 20.94 23.55
N LEU A 320 -0.19 20.94 24.60
CA LEU A 320 -1.18 22.00 24.79
C LEU A 320 -0.51 23.35 25.10
N ASN A 321 -1.00 24.41 24.46
CA ASN A 321 -0.62 25.79 24.77
C ASN A 321 -1.39 26.37 25.97
N ASN A 322 -2.55 25.79 26.29
CA ASN A 322 -3.44 26.22 27.36
C ASN A 322 -4.05 25.01 28.06
N GLU A 323 -4.47 25.18 29.30
CA GLU A 323 -5.15 24.14 30.07
C GLU A 323 -6.44 23.66 29.39
N LYS A 324 -6.69 22.35 29.42
CA LYS A 324 -7.94 21.73 28.93
C LYS A 324 -8.39 20.57 29.82
N GLU A 325 -9.69 20.31 29.82
CA GLU A 325 -10.27 19.10 30.40
C GLU A 325 -10.16 17.92 29.43
N PHE A 326 -9.65 16.79 29.94
CA PHE A 326 -9.61 15.50 29.27
C PHE A 326 -10.63 14.57 29.93
N THR A 327 -11.70 14.28 29.20
CA THR A 327 -12.73 13.32 29.60
C THR A 327 -12.38 11.94 29.08
N TYR A 328 -12.38 10.93 29.94
CA TYR A 328 -12.09 9.54 29.57
C TYR A 328 -12.92 8.56 30.40
N PHE A 329 -12.93 7.30 29.99
CA PHE A 329 -13.52 6.19 30.74
C PHE A 329 -12.41 5.30 31.28
N ASN A 330 -12.48 4.91 32.55
CA ASN A 330 -11.53 3.94 33.13
C ASN A 330 -11.94 2.49 32.85
N ILE A 331 -11.14 1.52 33.32
CA ILE A 331 -11.36 0.07 33.14
C ILE A 331 -12.72 -0.39 33.71
N LEU A 332 -13.25 0.32 34.71
CA LEU A 332 -14.56 0.08 35.33
C LEU A 332 -15.71 0.79 34.60
N ASN A 333 -15.45 1.38 33.43
CA ASN A 333 -16.39 2.15 32.61
C ASN A 333 -16.93 3.43 33.30
N GLU A 334 -16.18 3.97 34.27
CA GLU A 334 -16.53 5.21 34.95
C GLU A 334 -16.03 6.41 34.14
N LYS A 335 -16.92 7.38 33.90
CA LYS A 335 -16.57 8.65 33.24
C LYS A 335 -15.81 9.54 34.22
N LEU A 336 -14.59 9.90 33.87
CA LEU A 336 -13.70 10.73 34.66
C LEU A 336 -13.22 11.93 33.86
N VAL A 337 -12.85 13.00 34.57
CA VAL A 337 -12.29 14.22 34.00
C VAL A 337 -10.95 14.51 34.66
N LYS A 338 -9.96 14.89 33.84
CA LYS A 338 -8.62 15.26 34.24
C LYS A 338 -8.23 16.57 33.58
N THR A 339 -7.61 17.47 34.35
CA THR A 339 -7.02 18.70 33.81
C THR A 339 -5.65 18.41 33.20
N ILE A 340 -5.45 18.78 31.94
CA ILE A 340 -4.18 18.71 31.21
C ILE A 340 -3.64 20.13 31.08
N LYS A 341 -2.43 20.37 31.58
CA LYS A 341 -1.85 21.71 31.67
C LYS A 341 -1.16 22.12 30.38
N LYS A 342 -0.78 23.40 30.31
CA LYS A 342 0.14 23.89 29.29
C LYS A 342 1.45 23.08 29.33
N GLY A 343 1.95 22.69 28.15
CA GLY A 343 3.13 21.85 28.00
C GLY A 343 2.88 20.36 28.28
N GLU A 344 1.62 19.95 28.40
CA GLU A 344 1.23 18.54 28.56
C GLU A 344 0.41 18.04 27.36
N LEU A 345 0.47 16.73 27.15
CA LEU A 345 -0.35 15.95 26.21
C LEU A 345 -0.87 14.73 26.98
N CYS A 346 -2.12 14.31 26.74
CA CYS A 346 -2.64 13.09 27.36
C CYS A 346 -3.37 12.20 26.35
N TYR A 347 -3.18 10.90 26.50
CA TYR A 347 -3.87 9.85 25.78
C TYR A 347 -4.12 8.66 26.71
N THR A 348 -4.78 7.61 26.23
CA THR A 348 -4.94 6.36 26.98
C THR A 348 -4.25 5.21 26.28
N TYR A 349 -3.62 4.33 27.06
CA TYR A 349 -3.12 3.04 26.59
C TYR A 349 -3.65 1.94 27.52
N CYS A 350 -4.26 0.89 26.96
CA CYS A 350 -5.02 -0.11 27.72
C CYS A 350 -6.09 0.48 28.67
N GLN A 351 -6.63 1.67 28.32
CA GLN A 351 -7.58 2.46 29.11
C GLN A 351 -7.01 3.10 30.39
N ILE A 352 -5.67 3.18 30.50
CA ILE A 352 -4.98 3.93 31.55
C ILE A 352 -4.50 5.27 30.96
N PRO A 353 -4.76 6.42 31.62
CA PRO A 353 -4.28 7.71 31.15
C PRO A 353 -2.76 7.81 31.28
N VAL A 354 -2.12 8.16 30.16
CA VAL A 354 -0.70 8.48 30.05
C VAL A 354 -0.59 9.98 29.74
N THR A 355 0.08 10.73 30.60
CA THR A 355 0.30 12.18 30.44
C THR A 355 1.78 12.44 30.18
N TYR A 356 2.09 12.99 29.02
CA TYR A 356 3.42 13.50 28.70
C TYR A 356 3.55 14.94 29.18
N ARG A 357 4.72 15.29 29.72
CA ARG A 357 5.01 16.62 30.25
C ARG A 357 6.35 17.10 29.73
N LEU A 358 6.36 18.24 29.05
CA LEU A 358 7.61 18.86 28.62
C LEU A 358 8.42 19.30 29.84
N VAL A 359 9.70 18.91 29.87
CA VAL A 359 10.64 19.27 30.94
C VAL A 359 11.98 19.69 30.37
N ASN A 360 12.76 20.40 31.18
CA ASN A 360 14.17 20.72 30.90
C ASN A 360 15.13 19.72 31.56
N SER A 361 14.61 18.71 32.26
CA SER A 361 15.37 17.66 32.92
C SER A 361 15.39 16.36 32.11
N ASN A 362 16.06 15.33 32.63
CA ASN A 362 16.04 13.99 32.04
C ASN A 362 14.64 13.37 32.03
N GLN A 363 14.47 12.38 31.15
CA GLN A 363 13.25 11.59 31.07
C GLN A 363 13.07 10.75 32.34
N ASN A 364 11.88 10.83 32.91
CA ASN A 364 11.48 10.10 34.11
C ASN A 364 10.02 9.67 33.98
N ILE A 365 9.66 8.63 34.72
CA ILE A 365 8.29 8.14 34.78
C ILE A 365 7.78 8.21 36.22
N LYS A 366 6.58 8.74 36.39
CA LYS A 366 5.83 8.70 37.64
C LYS A 366 4.55 7.90 37.43
N ILE A 367 4.37 6.86 38.24
CA ILE A 367 3.19 6.00 38.23
C ILE A 367 2.39 6.29 39.50
N ILE A 368 1.10 6.54 39.34
CA ILE A 368 0.14 6.64 40.44
C ILE A 368 -0.65 5.35 40.48
N GLN A 369 -0.51 4.59 41.56
CA GLN A 369 -1.25 3.37 41.81
C GLN A 369 -2.66 3.67 42.36
N LYS A 370 -3.56 2.70 42.30
CA LYS A 370 -4.95 2.84 42.77
C LYS A 370 -5.04 3.24 44.25
N ASP A 371 -4.15 2.71 45.08
CA ASP A 371 -4.00 3.02 46.51
C ASP A 371 -3.35 4.38 46.79
N LYS A 372 -3.12 5.19 45.73
CA LYS A 372 -2.43 6.49 45.74
C LYS A 372 -0.92 6.42 46.01
N LYS A 373 -0.32 5.23 46.07
CA LYS A 373 1.13 5.08 46.14
C LYS A 373 1.76 5.60 44.84
N ILE A 374 2.89 6.27 44.99
CA ILE A 374 3.64 6.85 43.87
C ILE A 374 4.93 6.06 43.68
N VAL A 375 5.12 5.56 42.47
CA VAL A 375 6.39 4.95 42.04
C VAL A 375 7.06 5.89 41.05
N LYS A 376 8.35 6.19 41.27
CA LYS A 376 9.16 6.99 40.36
C LYS A 376 10.24 6.11 39.76
N LEU A 377 10.43 6.20 38.45
CA LEU A 377 11.44 5.47 37.70
C LEU A 377 12.25 6.46 36.88
N THR A 378 13.56 6.27 36.84
CA THR A 378 14.45 7.02 35.94
C THR A 378 14.41 6.38 34.55
N GLY A 379 14.47 7.21 33.51
CA GLY A 379 14.47 6.76 32.12
C GLY A 379 13.07 6.59 31.54
N ASN A 380 12.97 5.78 30.49
CA ASN A 380 11.81 5.73 29.60
C ASN A 380 11.07 4.39 29.58
N LYS A 381 11.41 3.46 30.48
CA LYS A 381 10.92 2.08 30.45
C LYS A 381 10.22 1.71 31.75
N LEU A 382 9.02 1.11 31.63
CA LEU A 382 8.32 0.49 32.75
C LEU A 382 8.93 -0.89 33.05
N SER A 383 8.84 -1.32 34.31
CA SER A 383 9.19 -2.71 34.66
C SER A 383 8.21 -3.69 34.00
N LYS A 384 8.64 -4.94 33.80
CA LYS A 384 7.78 -6.01 33.25
C LYS A 384 6.53 -6.22 34.10
N VAL A 385 6.67 -6.09 35.43
CA VAL A 385 5.56 -6.23 36.38
C VAL A 385 4.49 -5.16 36.15
N VAL A 386 4.91 -3.89 36.09
CA VAL A 386 3.98 -2.77 35.83
C VAL A 386 3.36 -2.89 34.44
N SER A 387 4.17 -3.25 33.43
CA SER A 387 3.68 -3.42 32.06
C SER A 387 2.65 -4.54 31.96
N ASN A 388 2.89 -5.69 32.61
CA ASN A 388 1.95 -6.80 32.65
C ASN A 388 0.63 -6.40 33.32
N SER A 389 0.67 -5.65 34.42
CA SER A 389 -0.54 -5.11 35.05
C SER A 389 -1.37 -4.24 34.08
N ILE A 390 -0.71 -3.38 33.31
CA ILE A 390 -1.35 -2.55 32.28
C ILE A 390 -1.98 -3.42 31.19
N PHE A 391 -1.27 -4.45 30.70
CA PHE A 391 -1.77 -5.36 29.67
C PHE A 391 -2.96 -6.19 30.15
N GLN A 392 -2.93 -6.65 31.40
CA GLN A 392 -4.00 -7.42 32.03
C GLN A 392 -5.17 -6.55 32.47
N ARG A 393 -5.01 -5.22 32.47
CA ARG A 393 -6.04 -4.26 32.86
C ARG A 393 -6.55 -4.53 34.28
N ASP A 394 -5.64 -4.80 35.21
CA ASP A 394 -5.96 -5.24 36.58
C ASP A 394 -6.38 -4.12 37.55
N ASP A 395 -6.61 -2.91 37.04
CA ASP A 395 -6.98 -1.69 37.80
C ASP A 395 -5.99 -1.28 38.91
N SER A 396 -4.79 -1.87 38.98
CA SER A 396 -3.80 -1.47 40.00
C SER A 396 -3.09 -0.15 39.68
N ILE A 397 -3.04 0.24 38.41
CA ILE A 397 -2.43 1.50 37.93
C ILE A 397 -3.53 2.50 37.59
N LYS A 398 -3.50 3.66 38.26
CA LYS A 398 -4.46 4.74 38.05
C LYS A 398 -4.02 5.68 36.92
N GLU A 399 -2.77 6.14 36.93
CA GLU A 399 -2.24 7.09 35.95
C GLU A 399 -0.73 6.92 35.77
N ILE A 400 -0.24 7.29 34.58
CA ILE A 400 1.19 7.35 34.26
C ILE A 400 1.53 8.74 33.77
N TYR A 401 2.62 9.30 34.28
CA TYR A 401 3.22 10.54 33.79
C TYR A 401 4.61 10.23 33.25
N VAL A 402 4.93 10.78 32.08
CA VAL A 402 6.24 10.65 31.45
C VAL A 402 6.77 12.05 31.20
N ASP A 403 7.93 12.34 31.77
CA ASP A 403 8.63 13.60 31.56
C ASP A 403 9.41 13.51 30.25
N ILE A 404 9.11 14.38 29.29
CA ILE A 404 9.71 14.41 27.96
C ILE A 404 10.70 15.58 27.92
N PRO A 405 12.02 15.32 27.83
CA PRO A 405 13.00 16.38 27.66
C PRO A 405 12.79 17.12 26.34
N ASN A 406 12.70 18.45 26.37
CA ASN A 406 12.57 19.25 25.14
C ASN A 406 13.68 18.94 24.10
N GLN A 407 14.88 18.60 24.58
CA GLN A 407 16.04 18.33 23.74
C GLN A 407 16.02 16.96 23.05
N SER A 408 15.17 16.01 23.49
CA SER A 408 15.07 14.68 22.88
C SER A 408 14.08 14.61 21.72
N MET A 409 13.36 15.69 21.45
CA MET A 409 12.40 15.76 20.36
C MET A 409 13.07 16.22 19.07
N ILE A 410 12.72 15.59 17.96
CA ILE A 410 13.29 15.90 16.64
C ILE A 410 12.38 16.89 15.87
N PHE A 411 11.06 16.87 16.13
CA PHE A 411 10.05 17.57 15.32
C PHE A 411 9.13 18.53 16.11
#